data_AF-A0A662VG81-F1
#
_entry.id   AF-A0A662VG81-F1
#
_cell.length_a   1.000
_cell.length_b   1.000
_cell.length_c   1.000
_cell.angle_alpha   90.00
_cell.angle_beta   90.00
_cell.angle_gamma   90.00
#
_symmetry.space_group_name_H-M   'P 1'
#
loop_
_entity.id
_entity.type
_entity.pdbx_description
1 polymer ?
#
loop_
_entity_poly.entity_id
_entity_poly.type
_entity_poly.pdbx_seq_one_letter_code
_entity_poly.pdbx_strand_id
1 'polypeptide(L)'
;MARTNKFRLPKLPAKEISIVPGVKELIEKAEEEGVELVWHRFLEQQPQCGFGLLGICCRNCNMGPCRIDPFGFGPTKGICGATADTIVARNIVRMIAAGAAAHSDHARDIWKVFHGVVHGEIKAYKITDSAKL
;
A
#
# COMPACT_ATOMS: atom_id res chain seq x y z
N MET A 1 -2.76 -16.38 -26.71
CA MET A 1 -1.36 -16.83 -26.47
C MET A 1 -1.25 -17.25 -25.02
N ALA A 2 -1.47 -18.53 -24.75
CA ALA A 2 -1.22 -19.12 -23.43
C ALA A 2 0.30 -19.14 -23.22
N ARG A 3 0.80 -18.42 -22.22
CA ARG A 3 2.22 -18.44 -21.85
C ARG A 3 2.55 -19.87 -21.41
N THR A 4 3.34 -20.55 -22.22
CA THR A 4 3.82 -21.91 -22.00
C THR A 4 4.65 -22.02 -20.72
N ASN A 5 4.18 -22.84 -19.78
CA ASN A 5 4.91 -23.61 -18.77
C ASN A 5 6.20 -22.98 -18.20
N LYS A 6 6.07 -22.13 -17.18
CA LYS A 6 7.13 -22.07 -16.16
C LYS A 6 6.69 -22.06 -14.70
N PHE A 7 5.49 -21.63 -14.32
CA PHE A 7 4.98 -21.90 -12.96
C PHE A 7 3.46 -22.00 -12.98
N ARG A 8 2.94 -23.20 -12.70
CA ARG A 8 1.55 -23.37 -12.26
C ARG A 8 1.43 -22.54 -10.96
N LEU A 9 0.38 -21.72 -10.83
CA LEU A 9 0.22 -20.89 -9.63
C LEU A 9 0.30 -21.77 -8.37
N PRO A 10 0.99 -21.32 -7.29
CA PRO A 10 1.05 -22.09 -6.07
C PRO A 10 -0.35 -22.25 -5.51
N LYS A 11 -0.72 -23.48 -5.13
CA LYS A 11 -2.04 -23.76 -4.56
C LYS A 11 -2.19 -23.01 -3.24
N LEU A 12 -3.17 -22.12 -3.19
CA LEU A 12 -3.55 -21.37 -2.01
C LEU A 12 -4.47 -22.20 -1.10
N PRO A 13 -4.36 -22.06 0.23
CA PRO A 13 -5.34 -22.61 1.16
C PRO A 13 -6.64 -21.77 1.13
N ALA A 14 -7.38 -21.84 0.02
CA ALA A 14 -8.53 -20.98 -0.28
C ALA A 14 -9.61 -20.97 0.82
N LYS A 15 -9.77 -22.08 1.56
CA LYS A 15 -10.71 -22.21 2.69
C LYS A 15 -10.30 -21.41 3.94
N GLU A 16 -9.01 -21.12 4.09
CA GLU A 16 -8.45 -20.47 5.29
C GLU A 16 -8.18 -18.98 5.05
N ILE A 17 -8.03 -18.59 3.78
CA ILE A 17 -7.69 -17.22 3.38
C ILE A 17 -8.80 -16.21 3.69
N SER A 18 -10.06 -16.62 3.58
CA SER A 18 -11.21 -15.72 3.75
C SER A 18 -12.38 -16.42 4.42
N ILE A 19 -13.04 -15.71 5.33
CA ILE A 19 -14.29 -16.11 5.96
C ILE A 19 -15.52 -15.66 5.15
N VAL A 20 -15.33 -14.86 4.11
CA VAL A 20 -16.43 -14.31 3.28
C VAL A 20 -16.87 -15.35 2.25
N PRO A 21 -18.18 -15.70 2.20
CA PRO A 21 -18.72 -16.62 1.19
C PRO A 21 -18.41 -16.17 -0.24
N GLY A 22 -18.10 -17.11 -1.13
CA GLY A 22 -17.80 -16.82 -2.54
C GLY A 22 -16.32 -16.52 -2.83
N VAL A 23 -15.53 -16.11 -1.83
CA VAL A 23 -14.11 -15.78 -2.05
C VAL A 23 -13.29 -17.04 -2.37
N LYS A 24 -13.57 -18.15 -1.69
CA LYS A 24 -12.89 -19.43 -1.90
C LYS A 24 -13.05 -19.91 -3.35
N GLU A 25 -14.28 -19.88 -3.85
CA GLU A 25 -14.65 -20.33 -5.19
C GLU A 25 -13.96 -19.48 -6.25
N LEU A 26 -13.86 -18.17 -6.03
CA LEU A 26 -13.15 -17.26 -6.92
C LEU A 26 -11.63 -17.45 -6.88
N ILE A 27 -11.06 -17.80 -5.72
CA ILE A 27 -9.64 -18.15 -5.63
C ILE A 27 -9.36 -19.44 -6.43
N GLU A 28 -10.16 -20.48 -6.23
CA GLU A 28 -10.01 -21.77 -6.92
C GLU A 28 -10.16 -21.59 -8.44
N LYS A 29 -11.17 -20.84 -8.87
CA LYS A 29 -11.37 -20.51 -10.29
C LYS A 29 -10.17 -19.74 -10.87
N ALA A 30 -9.65 -18.76 -10.14
CA ALA A 30 -8.48 -18.00 -10.59
C ALA A 30 -7.27 -18.91 -10.80
N GLU A 31 -7.05 -19.89 -9.91
CA GLU A 31 -5.97 -20.88 -10.08
C GLU A 31 -6.18 -21.81 -11.28
N GLU A 32 -7.41 -22.26 -11.51
CA GLU A 32 -7.78 -23.08 -12.68
C GLU A 32 -7.53 -22.34 -14.00
N GLU A 33 -7.80 -21.04 -14.02
CA GLU A 33 -7.61 -20.17 -15.18
C GLU A 33 -6.20 -19.59 -15.29
N GLY A 34 -5.32 -19.87 -14.31
CA GLY A 34 -3.96 -19.32 -14.27
C GLY A 34 -3.91 -17.81 -14.04
N VAL A 35 -4.92 -17.25 -13.37
CA VAL A 35 -5.03 -15.83 -13.01
C VAL A 35 -4.41 -15.60 -11.63
N GLU A 36 -3.32 -14.83 -11.60
CA GLU A 36 -2.64 -14.49 -10.37
C GLU A 36 -3.45 -13.49 -9.51
N LEU A 37 -3.49 -13.75 -8.20
CA LEU A 37 -4.19 -12.93 -7.18
C LEU A 37 -3.19 -12.35 -6.17
N VAL A 38 -3.67 -11.44 -5.32
CA VAL A 38 -2.84 -10.80 -4.28
C VAL A 38 -2.17 -11.80 -3.34
N TRP A 39 -2.83 -12.91 -3.00
CA TRP A 39 -2.27 -13.95 -2.14
C TRP A 39 -1.13 -14.72 -2.81
N HIS A 40 -1.24 -14.98 -4.11
CA HIS A 40 -0.15 -15.59 -4.88
C HIS A 40 1.10 -14.70 -4.87
N ARG A 41 0.93 -13.39 -5.14
CA ARG A 41 2.03 -12.42 -5.07
C ARG A 41 2.60 -12.26 -3.66
N PHE A 42 1.75 -12.35 -2.63
CA PHE A 42 2.21 -12.33 -1.25
C PHE A 42 3.15 -13.51 -0.95
N LEU A 43 2.79 -14.73 -1.39
CA LEU A 43 3.64 -15.91 -1.25
C LEU A 43 4.96 -15.77 -2.03
N GLU A 44 4.92 -15.23 -3.24
CA GLU A 44 6.13 -14.99 -4.05
C GLU A 44 7.10 -14.00 -3.40
N GLN A 45 6.59 -13.07 -2.58
CA GLN A 45 7.40 -12.10 -1.84
C GLN A 45 8.01 -12.67 -0.55
N GLN A 46 7.70 -13.91 -0.15
CA GLN A 46 8.24 -14.51 1.07
C GLN A 46 9.62 -15.15 0.86
N PRO A 47 10.54 -15.03 1.84
CA PRO A 47 10.45 -14.19 3.04
C PRO A 47 10.67 -12.70 2.72
N GLN A 48 9.76 -11.84 3.18
CA GLN A 48 9.93 -10.39 3.01
C GLN A 48 11.13 -9.86 3.81
N CYS A 49 11.71 -8.73 3.36
CA CYS A 49 12.91 -8.16 3.99
C CYS A 49 12.66 -7.68 5.43
N GLY A 50 13.35 -8.29 6.40
CA GLY A 50 13.23 -7.94 7.83
C GLY A 50 13.58 -6.48 8.17
N PHE A 51 14.60 -5.88 7.54
CA PHE A 51 14.94 -4.46 7.76
C PHE A 51 13.83 -3.52 7.31
N GLY A 52 13.12 -3.88 6.23
CA GLY A 52 11.98 -3.12 5.74
C GLY A 52 10.77 -3.27 6.66
N LEU A 53 10.46 -4.49 7.08
CA LEU A 53 9.36 -4.80 8.00
C LEU A 53 9.53 -4.10 9.37
N LEU A 54 10.76 -4.04 9.89
CA LEU A 54 11.07 -3.36 11.13
C LEU A 54 11.22 -1.82 10.97
N GLY A 55 11.16 -1.30 9.74
CA GLY A 55 11.23 0.14 9.45
C GLY A 55 12.62 0.76 9.59
N ILE A 56 13.68 -0.04 9.66
CA ILE A 56 15.08 0.35 9.96
C ILE A 56 15.97 0.43 8.69
N CYS A 57 15.37 0.49 7.52
CA CYS A 57 16.02 0.73 6.23
C CYS A 57 15.66 2.12 5.69
N CYS A 58 16.65 2.97 5.41
CA CYS A 58 16.46 4.34 4.90
C CYS A 58 16.93 4.47 3.45
N ARG A 59 16.13 5.17 2.63
CA ARG A 59 16.38 5.41 1.19
C ARG A 59 16.20 6.88 0.78
N ASN A 60 16.42 7.80 1.70
CA ASN A 60 16.03 9.21 1.50
C ASN A 60 17.08 10.06 0.77
N CYS A 61 18.26 9.52 0.48
CA CYS A 61 19.32 10.22 -0.24
C CYS A 61 20.19 9.23 -1.03
N ASN A 62 21.07 9.74 -1.89
CA ASN A 62 21.93 8.96 -2.78
C ASN A 62 23.12 8.28 -2.09
N MET A 63 23.35 8.52 -0.80
CA MET A 63 24.35 7.78 -0.02
C MET A 63 23.80 6.44 0.47
N GLY A 64 22.47 6.29 0.54
CA GLY A 64 21.82 5.04 0.93
C GLY A 64 21.81 3.99 -0.19
N PRO A 65 21.11 2.85 0.00
CA PRO A 65 20.28 2.50 1.16
C PRO A 65 21.11 2.22 2.42
N CYS A 66 20.70 2.79 3.56
CA CYS A 66 21.30 2.46 4.87
C CYS A 66 20.40 1.48 5.64
N ARG A 67 20.99 0.46 6.25
CA ARG A 67 20.31 -0.50 7.13
C ARG A 67 20.89 -0.41 8.53
N ILE A 68 20.02 -0.31 9.53
CA ILE A 68 20.44 -0.40 10.94
C ILE A 68 20.23 -1.83 11.41
N ASP A 69 21.25 -2.42 12.01
CA ASP A 69 21.15 -3.74 12.62
C ASP A 69 20.49 -3.62 14.01
N PRO A 70 19.35 -4.28 14.26
CA PRO A 70 18.63 -4.15 15.53
C PRO A 70 19.27 -4.99 16.66
N PHE A 71 20.20 -5.89 16.33
CA PHE A 71 20.82 -6.81 17.28
C PHE A 71 22.19 -6.32 17.78
N GLY A 72 22.72 -5.24 17.22
CA GLY A 72 24.00 -4.65 17.60
C GLY A 72 25.23 -5.35 17.00
N PHE A 73 25.05 -6.29 16.07
CA PHE A 73 26.16 -6.95 15.38
C PHE A 73 26.65 -6.16 14.17
N GLY A 74 25.80 -5.28 13.64
CA GLY A 74 26.05 -4.49 12.44
C GLY A 74 26.04 -2.98 12.66
N PRO A 75 25.87 -2.20 11.58
CA PRO A 75 25.83 -0.74 11.65
C PRO A 75 24.68 -0.23 12.53
N THR A 76 24.99 0.67 13.47
CA THR A 76 24.00 1.30 14.39
C THR A 76 23.53 2.67 13.91
N LYS A 77 24.16 3.22 12.87
CA LYS A 77 23.83 4.50 12.25
C LYS A 77 23.89 4.42 10.73
N GLY A 78 23.09 5.24 10.05
CA GLY A 78 23.25 5.49 8.62
C GLY A 78 24.47 6.37 8.35
N ILE A 79 24.83 6.53 7.07
CA ILE A 79 26.02 7.31 6.65
C ILE A 79 25.96 8.76 7.17
N CYS A 80 24.77 9.35 7.23
CA CYS A 80 24.56 10.70 7.77
C CYS A 80 24.49 10.77 9.32
N GLY A 81 24.74 9.67 10.03
CA GLY A 81 24.66 9.60 11.50
C GLY A 81 23.27 9.29 12.07
N ALA A 82 22.26 9.14 11.22
CA ALA A 82 20.89 8.79 11.60
C ALA A 82 20.79 7.45 12.36
N THR A 83 20.14 7.44 13.53
CA THR A 83 19.85 6.22 14.31
C THR A 83 18.60 5.49 13.79
N ALA A 84 18.34 4.29 14.32
CA ALA A 84 17.12 3.53 14.08
C ALA A 84 15.86 4.39 14.33
N ASP A 85 15.78 5.07 15.48
CA ASP A 85 14.62 5.89 15.86
C ASP A 85 14.29 6.95 14.82
N THR A 86 15.33 7.67 14.35
CA THR A 86 15.14 8.72 13.35
C THR A 86 14.72 8.14 12.00
N ILE A 87 15.19 6.94 11.64
CA ILE A 87 14.83 6.27 10.38
C ILE A 87 13.39 5.76 10.45
N VAL A 88 13.00 5.09 11.54
CA VAL A 88 11.63 4.62 11.76
C VAL A 88 10.65 5.78 11.74
N ALA A 89 10.92 6.85 12.49
CA ALA A 89 10.07 8.05 12.50
C ALA A 89 9.91 8.66 11.09
N ARG A 90 10.99 8.74 10.30
CA ARG A 90 10.94 9.27 8.93
C ARG A 90 10.20 8.36 7.95
N ASN A 91 10.27 7.04 8.14
CA ASN A 91 9.53 6.10 7.30
C ASN A 91 8.02 6.19 7.59
N ILE A 92 7.64 6.21 8.87
CA ILE A 92 6.24 6.36 9.29
C ILE A 92 5.65 7.71 8.85
N VAL A 93 6.38 8.82 9.04
CA VAL A 93 5.85 10.15 8.66
C VAL A 93 5.59 10.26 7.15
N ARG A 94 6.36 9.57 6.30
CA ARG A 94 6.08 9.52 4.86
C ARG A 94 4.82 8.71 4.53
N MET A 95 4.54 7.64 5.27
CA MET A 95 3.28 6.89 5.13
C MET A 95 2.07 7.73 5.56
N ILE A 96 2.20 8.46 6.68
CA ILE A 96 1.19 9.41 7.15
C ILE A 96 0.96 10.51 6.10
N ALA A 97 2.04 11.11 5.58
CA ALA A 97 1.95 12.17 4.58
C ALA A 97 1.25 11.68 3.30
N ALA A 98 1.51 10.46 2.84
CA ALA A 98 0.83 9.88 1.69
C ALA A 98 -0.68 9.69 1.95
N GLY A 99 -1.07 9.17 3.10
CA GLY A 99 -2.49 9.01 3.47
C GLY A 99 -3.21 10.35 3.62
N ALA A 100 -2.59 11.32 4.29
CA ALA A 100 -3.13 12.67 4.43
C ALA A 100 -3.27 13.36 3.07
N ALA A 101 -2.29 13.21 2.18
CA ALA A 101 -2.35 13.75 0.82
C ALA A 101 -3.52 13.14 0.03
N ALA A 102 -3.74 11.82 0.11
CA ALA A 102 -4.85 11.16 -0.56
C ALA A 102 -6.22 11.67 -0.08
N HIS A 103 -6.42 11.79 1.24
CA HIS A 103 -7.66 12.35 1.79
C HIS A 103 -7.84 13.83 1.45
N SER A 104 -6.76 14.60 1.48
CA SER A 104 -6.79 16.01 1.11
C SER A 104 -7.14 16.22 -0.37
N ASP A 105 -6.63 15.39 -1.26
CA ASP A 105 -6.95 15.50 -2.70
C ASP A 105 -8.41 15.12 -2.98
N HIS A 106 -8.90 14.04 -2.36
CA HIS A 106 -10.32 13.69 -2.43
C HIS A 106 -11.21 14.85 -1.93
N ALA A 107 -10.88 15.45 -0.77
CA ALA A 107 -11.62 16.59 -0.25
C ALA A 107 -11.56 17.81 -1.19
N ARG A 108 -10.39 18.06 -1.79
CA ARG A 108 -10.19 19.15 -2.75
C ARG A 108 -11.05 18.97 -3.99
N ASP A 109 -11.16 17.76 -4.53
CA ASP A 109 -11.98 17.50 -5.71
C ASP A 109 -13.48 17.69 -5.42
N ILE A 110 -13.96 17.24 -4.26
CA ILE A 110 -15.32 17.55 -3.80
C ILE A 110 -15.52 19.06 -3.66
N TRP A 111 -14.56 19.76 -3.04
CA TRP A 111 -14.65 21.21 -2.85
C TRP A 111 -14.72 21.97 -4.18
N LYS A 112 -13.94 21.59 -5.20
CA LYS A 112 -14.00 22.22 -6.53
C LYS A 112 -15.39 22.07 -7.15
N VAL A 113 -15.98 20.87 -7.07
CA VAL A 113 -17.35 20.63 -7.58
C VAL A 113 -18.35 21.47 -6.81
N PHE A 114 -18.28 21.46 -5.47
CA PHE A 114 -19.16 22.26 -4.63
C PHE A 114 -19.06 23.76 -4.93
N HIS A 115 -17.83 24.29 -5.05
CA HIS A 115 -17.58 25.67 -5.42
C HIS A 115 -18.23 26.02 -6.76
N GLY A 116 -18.06 25.17 -7.78
CA GLY A 116 -18.68 25.37 -9.10
C GLY A 116 -20.21 25.30 -9.06
N VAL A 117 -20.80 24.46 -8.19
CA VAL A 117 -22.26 24.42 -7.98
C VAL A 117 -22.77 25.72 -7.36
N VAL A 118 -22.11 26.22 -6.32
CA VAL A 118 -22.50 27.47 -5.63
C VAL A 118 -22.43 28.69 -6.56
N HIS A 119 -21.49 28.69 -7.52
CA HIS A 119 -21.34 29.75 -8.51
C HIS A 119 -22.14 29.53 -9.81
N GLY A 120 -22.93 28.45 -9.91
CA GLY A 120 -23.75 28.14 -11.08
C GLY A 120 -22.96 27.68 -12.32
N GLU A 121 -21.67 27.43 -12.17
CA GLU A 121 -20.76 26.92 -13.22
C GLU A 121 -21.04 25.43 -13.50
N ILE A 122 -21.37 24.67 -12.46
CA ILE A 122 -21.69 23.24 -12.55
C ILE A 122 -23.17 23.02 -12.24
N LYS A 123 -23.93 22.54 -13.23
CA LYS A 123 -25.39 22.33 -13.14
C LYS A 123 -25.81 20.89 -12.92
N ALA A 124 -24.88 19.94 -13.02
CA ALA A 124 -25.16 18.50 -12.87
C ALA A 124 -25.43 18.08 -11.41
N TYR A 125 -25.08 18.94 -10.45
CA TYR A 125 -25.24 18.70 -9.02
C TYR A 125 -26.03 19.84 -8.37
N LYS A 126 -26.59 19.58 -7.19
CA LYS A 126 -27.34 20.56 -6.38
C LYS A 126 -27.05 20.37 -4.90
N ILE A 127 -27.28 21.40 -4.11
CA ILE A 127 -27.29 21.30 -2.65
C ILE A 127 -28.56 20.54 -2.25
N THR A 128 -28.41 19.31 -1.74
CA THR A 128 -29.53 18.46 -1.34
C THR A 128 -29.83 18.52 0.16
N ASP A 129 -28.85 18.91 0.98
CA ASP A 129 -28.97 19.02 2.44
C ASP A 129 -28.52 20.41 2.88
N SER A 130 -29.46 21.36 2.83
CA SER A 130 -29.20 22.76 3.19
C SER A 130 -29.11 22.99 4.70
N ALA A 131 -29.54 22.04 5.54
CA ALA A 131 -29.43 22.17 6.99
C ALA A 131 -28.02 21.83 7.49
N LYS A 132 -27.31 20.95 6.78
CA LYS A 132 -25.91 20.60 7.05
C LYS A 132 -24.90 21.59 6.49
N LEU A 133 -25.26 22.28 5.40
CA LEU A 133 -24.44 23.31 4.74
C LEU A 133 -24.24 24.53 5.66
#